data_AF-Q8L5N0-F1
#
_entry.id   AF-Q8L5N0-F1
#
_cell.length_a   1.000
_cell.length_b   1.000
_cell.length_c   1.000
_cell.angle_alpha   90.00
_cell.angle_beta   90.00
_cell.angle_gamma   90.00
#
_symmetry.space_group_name_H-M   'P 1'
#
loop_
_entity.id
_entity.type
_entity.pdbx_description
1 polymer ?
#
loop_
_entity_poly.entity_id
_entity_poly.type
_entity_poly.pdbx_seq_one_letter_code
_entity_poly.pdbx_strand_id
1 'polypeptide(L)'
;MATTAAGNSAWYKAKVKAVTSGDCVVVVSVAANAKSGVLPEKSITLSSLIAPRLARRGGVDEAFAWESREFLRKLCIGREITFRIDYTVPSINREFGTVFLGDKNVAMLVVSQGWAKVREQGQQKGEVSPFLAELLRLEEQAKQEGLGRWSKVPGAAEASIRNLPPSALGDASNFDAMGLLAKSKGVPMEALVEQVRDGSTLRIYLLPEFQFVQVFVAGIQSPQMGRRAAPETVVEPEVTVDSTNGDAPAEPRAPLTSAQRLAVSASAAETSADPFGPDAKFFTEMRVLNRDVRIVLEGVDKFSNLIGSVYYPDGESAKDWPLELVENGFAKYVEWSAHMMEEDAKRKLKSAELEAKKSRLRIWTNYVPPVSNSKAIHDQN
;
A
#
# COMPACT_ATOMS: atom_id res chain seq x y z
N MET A 1 -35.12 -15.75 -21.38
CA MET A 1 -35.14 -16.05 -19.93
C MET A 1 -33.76 -15.70 -19.40
N ALA A 2 -33.54 -14.43 -19.04
CA ALA A 2 -32.29 -13.96 -18.50
C ALA A 2 -32.27 -14.32 -17.01
N THR A 3 -31.32 -15.17 -16.62
CA THR A 3 -31.07 -15.52 -15.22
C THR A 3 -30.51 -14.28 -14.53
N THR A 4 -31.37 -13.56 -13.82
CA THR A 4 -30.95 -12.54 -12.84
C THR A 4 -30.15 -13.26 -11.76
N ALA A 5 -28.83 -13.08 -11.77
CA ALA A 5 -28.00 -13.49 -10.65
C ALA A 5 -28.51 -12.73 -9.42
N ALA A 6 -29.05 -13.46 -8.45
CA ALA A 6 -29.46 -12.89 -7.18
C ALA A 6 -28.25 -12.17 -6.55
N GLY A 7 -28.32 -10.84 -6.48
CA GLY A 7 -27.32 -10.03 -5.79
C GLY A 7 -27.15 -10.57 -4.37
N ASN A 8 -25.91 -10.86 -4.01
CA ASN A 8 -25.59 -11.53 -2.74
C ASN A 8 -25.88 -10.56 -1.58
N SER A 9 -27.10 -10.61 -1.04
CA SER A 9 -27.63 -9.70 -0.01
C SER A 9 -27.01 -9.91 1.40
N ALA A 10 -25.97 -10.74 1.50
CA ALA A 10 -25.34 -11.04 2.78
C ALA A 10 -24.47 -9.87 3.26
N TRP A 11 -24.56 -9.59 4.56
CA TRP A 11 -23.65 -8.67 5.24
C TRP A 11 -22.41 -9.42 5.71
N TYR A 12 -21.26 -8.81 5.50
CA TYR A 12 -19.95 -9.35 5.85
C TYR A 12 -19.24 -8.41 6.83
N LYS A 13 -18.42 -8.98 7.71
CA LYS A 13 -17.49 -8.23 8.57
C LYS A 13 -16.07 -8.40 8.05
N ALA A 14 -15.34 -7.30 7.97
CA ALA A 14 -13.95 -7.30 7.53
C ALA A 14 -13.16 -6.17 8.20
N LYS A 15 -11.83 -6.26 8.15
CA LYS A 15 -10.92 -5.20 8.57
C LYS A 15 -10.37 -4.49 7.33
N VAL A 16 -10.33 -3.17 7.35
CA VAL A 16 -9.78 -2.38 6.24
C VAL A 16 -8.25 -2.49 6.25
N LYS A 17 -7.71 -3.07 5.18
CA LYS A 17 -6.27 -3.28 4.96
C LYS A 17 -5.63 -2.08 4.25
N ALA A 18 -6.31 -1.50 3.27
CA ALA A 18 -5.77 -0.40 2.46
C ALA A 18 -6.89 0.50 1.91
N VAL A 19 -6.53 1.71 1.49
CA VAL A 19 -7.40 2.66 0.80
C VAL A 19 -6.70 3.08 -0.51
N THR A 20 -7.30 2.74 -1.64
CA THR A 20 -6.69 2.90 -2.97
C THR A 20 -7.12 4.17 -3.69
N SER A 21 -8.30 4.70 -3.36
CA SER A 21 -8.84 5.99 -3.80
C SER A 21 -9.84 6.52 -2.76
N GLY A 22 -10.32 7.75 -2.92
CA GLY A 22 -11.31 8.35 -2.01
C GLY A 22 -12.69 7.67 -1.98
N ASP A 23 -12.89 6.64 -2.79
CA ASP A 23 -14.10 5.84 -2.88
C ASP A 23 -13.84 4.32 -2.87
N CYS A 24 -12.62 3.87 -2.57
CA CYS A 24 -12.28 2.44 -2.65
C CYS A 24 -11.41 1.97 -1.49
N VAL A 25 -11.86 0.89 -0.86
CA VAL A 25 -11.17 0.22 0.26
C VAL A 25 -10.84 -1.22 -0.10
N VAL A 26 -9.69 -1.70 0.37
CA VAL A 26 -9.33 -3.12 0.34
C VAL A 26 -9.50 -3.67 1.74
N VAL A 27 -10.19 -4.80 1.85
CA VAL A 27 -10.57 -5.41 3.11
C VAL A 27 -10.08 -6.84 3.19
N VAL A 28 -9.80 -7.29 4.41
CA VAL A 28 -9.44 -8.67 4.73
C VAL A 28 -10.50 -9.28 5.64
N SER A 29 -10.87 -10.53 5.37
CA SER A 29 -11.82 -11.26 6.22
C SER A 29 -11.31 -11.38 7.65
N VAL A 30 -12.19 -11.18 8.64
CA VAL A 30 -11.89 -11.37 10.07
C VAL A 30 -12.20 -12.82 10.52
N ALA A 31 -12.50 -13.73 9.59
CA ALA A 31 -12.89 -15.10 9.93
C ALA A 31 -11.74 -15.88 10.61
N ALA A 32 -12.04 -16.46 11.79
CA ALA A 32 -11.11 -17.19 12.66
C ALA A 32 -10.53 -18.49 12.05
N ASN A 33 -11.06 -18.97 10.92
CA ASN A 33 -10.73 -20.28 10.33
C ASN A 33 -9.93 -20.21 9.02
N ALA A 34 -9.20 -19.12 8.77
CA ALA A 34 -8.32 -19.05 7.62
C ALA A 34 -7.19 -20.08 7.71
N LYS A 35 -7.34 -21.20 7.00
CA LYS A 35 -6.27 -22.17 6.76
C LYS A 35 -5.37 -21.62 5.67
N SER A 36 -4.06 -21.64 5.93
CA SER A 36 -3.01 -20.93 5.18
C SER A 36 -3.03 -19.42 5.46
N GLY A 37 -1.96 -18.87 6.02
CA GLY A 37 -1.85 -17.53 6.62
C GLY A 37 -1.98 -16.33 5.67
N VAL A 38 -2.78 -16.44 4.61
CA VAL A 38 -3.21 -15.33 3.75
C VAL A 38 -4.74 -15.25 3.80
N LEU A 39 -5.25 -14.21 4.45
CA LEU A 39 -6.69 -13.96 4.49
C LEU A 39 -7.19 -13.54 3.10
N PRO A 40 -8.38 -13.99 2.66
CA PRO A 40 -8.98 -13.51 1.42
C PRO A 40 -9.13 -11.99 1.45
N GLU A 41 -8.57 -11.34 0.43
CA GLU A 41 -8.67 -9.90 0.20
C GLU A 41 -9.80 -9.59 -0.77
N LYS A 42 -10.50 -8.48 -0.54
CA LYS A 42 -11.53 -7.97 -1.43
C LYS A 42 -11.44 -6.46 -1.57
N SER A 43 -11.54 -5.97 -2.80
CA SER A 43 -11.65 -4.54 -3.09
C SER A 43 -13.11 -4.15 -3.22
N ILE A 44 -13.53 -3.09 -2.52
CA ILE A 44 -14.91 -2.61 -2.50
C ILE A 44 -14.89 -1.13 -2.87
N THR A 45 -15.58 -0.79 -3.96
CA THR A 45 -15.84 0.62 -4.31
C THR A 45 -17.15 1.05 -3.65
N LEU A 46 -17.21 2.25 -3.07
CA LEU A 46 -18.42 2.79 -2.46
C LEU A 46 -19.50 2.97 -3.53
N SER A 47 -20.67 2.36 -3.31
CA SER A 47 -21.73 2.32 -4.32
C SER A 47 -22.20 3.72 -4.70
N SER A 48 -22.38 3.94 -6.01
CA SER A 48 -22.78 5.23 -6.62
C SER A 48 -21.87 6.43 -6.36
N LEU A 49 -20.65 6.27 -5.85
CA LEU A 49 -19.68 7.37 -5.69
C LEU A 49 -18.65 7.40 -6.82
N ILE A 50 -18.10 8.60 -7.06
CA ILE A 50 -16.92 8.84 -7.89
C ILE A 50 -16.02 9.84 -7.15
N ALA A 51 -14.88 9.38 -6.65
CA ALA A 51 -13.85 10.25 -6.07
C ALA A 51 -12.94 10.86 -7.16
N PRO A 52 -12.33 12.05 -6.91
CA PRO A 52 -11.29 12.57 -7.77
C PRO A 52 -10.08 11.62 -7.82
N ARG A 53 -9.45 11.50 -8.99
CA ARG A 53 -8.39 10.51 -9.25
C ARG A 53 -7.01 11.03 -8.87
N LEU A 54 -6.24 10.20 -8.17
CA LEU A 54 -4.82 10.46 -7.93
C LEU A 54 -3.99 10.30 -9.20
N ALA A 55 -2.83 10.95 -9.20
CA ALA A 55 -1.81 10.84 -10.21
C ALA A 55 -1.43 9.37 -10.44
N ARG A 56 -1.31 9.00 -11.71
CA ARG A 56 -0.66 7.77 -12.16
C ARG A 56 0.74 8.11 -12.68
N ARG A 57 1.47 7.11 -13.18
CA ARG A 57 2.78 7.30 -13.80
C ARG A 57 2.72 8.41 -14.86
N GLY A 58 3.54 9.45 -14.69
CA GLY A 58 3.60 10.62 -15.58
C GLY A 58 2.36 11.53 -15.57
N GLY A 59 1.39 11.30 -14.68
CA GLY A 59 0.17 12.09 -14.58
C GLY A 59 0.20 13.11 -13.45
N VAL A 60 -0.93 13.80 -13.27
CA VAL A 60 -1.18 14.74 -12.16
C VAL A 60 -2.42 14.30 -11.38
N ASP A 61 -2.52 14.74 -10.12
CA ASP A 61 -3.75 14.55 -9.35
C ASP A 61 -4.89 15.36 -9.99
N GLU A 62 -6.10 14.81 -10.00
CA GLU A 62 -7.30 15.64 -10.12
C GLU A 62 -7.44 16.50 -8.85
N ALA A 63 -8.05 17.68 -8.98
CA ALA A 63 -8.28 18.56 -7.84
C ALA A 63 -8.97 17.82 -6.67
N PHE A 64 -8.44 18.01 -5.46
CA PHE A 64 -8.88 17.41 -4.20
C PHE A 64 -8.75 15.88 -4.11
N ALA A 65 -8.05 15.22 -5.04
CA ALA A 65 -7.89 13.77 -5.02
C ALA A 65 -7.13 13.26 -3.80
N TRP A 66 -6.09 13.99 -3.38
CA TRP A 66 -5.28 13.63 -2.23
C TRP A 66 -6.08 13.71 -0.93
N GLU A 67 -6.75 14.84 -0.69
CA GLU A 67 -7.58 15.08 0.47
C GLU A 67 -8.75 14.10 0.54
N SER A 68 -9.35 13.78 -0.61
CA SER A 68 -10.41 12.77 -0.72
C SER A 68 -9.93 11.38 -0.26
N ARG A 69 -8.77 10.92 -0.75
CA ARG A 69 -8.19 9.65 -0.29
C ARG A 69 -7.80 9.72 1.19
N GLU A 70 -7.19 10.80 1.63
CA GLU A 70 -6.72 10.95 3.01
C GLU A 70 -7.87 10.98 4.02
N PHE A 71 -9.00 11.57 3.66
CA PHE A 71 -10.21 11.51 4.47
C PHE A 71 -10.65 10.06 4.68
N LEU A 72 -10.78 9.28 3.59
CA LEU A 72 -11.19 7.88 3.68
C LEU A 72 -10.14 7.01 4.40
N ARG A 73 -8.85 7.25 4.16
CA ARG A 73 -7.74 6.56 4.84
C ARG A 73 -7.81 6.78 6.34
N LYS A 74 -7.84 8.03 6.80
CA LYS A 74 -7.89 8.38 8.22
C LYS A 74 -9.17 7.88 8.90
N LEU A 75 -10.28 7.81 8.16
CA LEU A 75 -11.55 7.30 8.66
C LEU A 75 -11.54 5.76 8.84
N CYS A 76 -10.96 5.03 7.89
CA CYS A 76 -11.21 3.59 7.75
C CYS A 76 -10.00 2.69 8.02
N ILE A 77 -8.75 3.14 7.83
CA ILE A 77 -7.60 2.24 7.83
C ILE A 77 -7.46 1.48 9.16
N GLY A 78 -7.32 0.15 9.09
CA GLY A 78 -7.21 -0.71 10.26
C GLY A 78 -8.50 -0.84 11.09
N ARG A 79 -9.61 -0.22 10.70
CA ARG A 79 -10.90 -0.34 11.39
C ARG A 79 -11.66 -1.56 10.92
N GLU A 80 -12.48 -2.12 11.81
CA GLU A 80 -13.48 -3.12 11.43
C GLU A 80 -14.70 -2.42 10.82
N ILE A 81 -15.19 -3.00 9.73
CA ILE A 81 -16.35 -2.52 9.00
C ILE A 81 -17.36 -3.65 8.78
N THR A 82 -18.60 -3.28 8.50
CA THR A 82 -19.63 -4.18 7.98
C THR A 82 -19.99 -3.73 6.57
N PHE A 83 -20.05 -4.65 5.61
CA PHE A 83 -20.34 -4.28 4.22
C PHE A 83 -21.19 -5.33 3.51
N ARG A 84 -21.79 -4.94 2.40
CA ARG A 84 -22.41 -5.83 1.42
C ARG A 84 -22.08 -5.37 0.02
N ILE A 85 -22.16 -6.27 -0.95
CA ILE A 85 -22.04 -5.91 -2.37
C ILE A 85 -23.44 -5.53 -2.86
N ASP A 86 -23.57 -4.31 -3.38
CA ASP A 86 -24.83 -3.82 -3.94
C ASP A 86 -24.94 -4.23 -5.42
N TYR A 87 -23.86 -4.08 -6.18
CA TYR A 87 -23.79 -4.49 -7.59
C TYR A 87 -22.35 -4.71 -8.05
N THR A 88 -22.18 -5.45 -9.14
CA THR A 88 -20.88 -5.68 -9.80
C THR A 88 -20.93 -5.12 -11.20
N VAL A 89 -19.83 -4.51 -11.65
CA VAL A 89 -19.66 -4.04 -13.02
C VAL A 89 -18.59 -4.92 -13.69
N PRO A 90 -18.99 -5.98 -14.43
CA PRO A 90 -18.06 -6.95 -14.98
C PRO A 90 -17.07 -6.35 -15.98
N SER A 91 -17.48 -5.34 -16.76
CA SER A 91 -16.64 -4.70 -17.78
C SER A 91 -15.38 -4.02 -17.23
N ILE A 92 -15.39 -3.63 -15.96
CA ILE A 92 -14.24 -3.05 -15.26
C ILE A 92 -13.76 -3.94 -14.10
N ASN A 93 -14.34 -5.14 -13.95
CA ASN A 93 -14.10 -6.08 -12.86
C ASN A 93 -14.14 -5.41 -11.47
N ARG A 94 -15.16 -4.59 -11.20
CA ARG A 94 -15.33 -3.89 -9.92
C ARG A 94 -16.62 -4.27 -9.21
N GLU A 95 -16.51 -4.52 -7.93
CA GLU A 95 -17.64 -4.67 -7.01
C GLU A 95 -17.90 -3.33 -6.31
N PHE A 96 -19.18 -2.94 -6.29
CA PHE A 96 -19.66 -1.74 -5.61
C PHE A 96 -20.52 -2.16 -4.43
N GLY A 97 -20.31 -1.52 -3.29
CA GLY A 97 -20.94 -1.95 -2.05
C GLY A 97 -21.26 -0.83 -1.08
N THR A 98 -22.18 -1.14 -0.20
CA THR A 98 -22.48 -0.34 0.99
C THR A 98 -21.50 -0.74 2.08
N VAL A 99 -20.83 0.24 2.69
CA VAL A 99 -19.85 0.04 3.77
C VAL A 99 -20.26 0.87 4.99
N PHE A 100 -20.29 0.22 6.15
CA PHE A 100 -20.57 0.81 7.45
C PHE A 100 -19.36 0.71 8.38
N LEU A 101 -19.04 1.82 9.04
CA LEU A 101 -18.12 1.89 10.17
C LEU A 101 -18.95 2.08 11.44
N GLY A 102 -19.17 1.00 12.19
CA GLY A 102 -20.18 0.99 13.24
C GLY A 102 -21.58 1.17 12.63
N ASP A 103 -22.28 2.23 13.03
CA ASP A 103 -23.59 2.64 12.54
C ASP A 103 -23.54 3.69 11.41
N LYS A 104 -22.34 4.17 11.07
CA LYS A 104 -22.17 5.25 10.07
C LYS A 104 -21.91 4.69 8.67
N ASN A 105 -22.73 5.10 7.71
CA ASN A 105 -22.50 4.79 6.29
C ASN A 105 -21.32 5.60 5.76
N VAL A 106 -20.27 4.92 5.30
CA VAL A 106 -19.01 5.56 4.87
C VAL A 106 -19.21 6.41 3.61
N ALA A 107 -20.05 5.98 2.66
CA ALA A 107 -20.34 6.74 1.45
C ALA A 107 -21.02 8.08 1.77
N MET A 108 -21.94 8.08 2.75
CA MET A 108 -22.57 9.31 3.23
C MET A 108 -21.57 10.26 3.87
N LEU A 109 -20.66 9.75 4.71
CA LEU A 109 -19.60 10.56 5.33
C LEU A 109 -18.72 11.22 4.27
N VAL A 110 -18.26 10.46 3.27
CA VAL A 110 -17.43 10.97 2.16
C VAL A 110 -18.15 12.05 1.36
N VAL A 111 -19.41 11.82 0.95
CA VAL A 111 -20.18 12.79 0.15
C VAL A 111 -20.53 14.05 0.95
N SER A 112 -20.93 13.90 2.22
CA SER A 112 -21.32 15.04 3.07
C SER A 112 -20.19 16.07 3.27
N GLN A 113 -18.94 15.65 3.11
CA GLN A 113 -17.75 16.51 3.23
C GLN A 113 -17.22 16.95 1.87
N GLY A 114 -17.92 16.63 0.77
CA GLY A 114 -17.51 17.00 -0.59
C GLY A 114 -16.28 16.24 -1.11
N TRP A 115 -15.98 15.05 -0.59
CA TRP A 115 -14.80 14.28 -1.02
C TRP A 115 -15.06 13.37 -2.22
N ALA A 116 -16.32 13.10 -2.56
CA ALA A 116 -16.71 12.41 -3.78
C ALA A 116 -18.00 13.02 -4.34
N LYS A 117 -18.25 12.80 -5.63
CA LYS A 117 -19.53 13.11 -6.25
C LYS A 117 -20.40 11.85 -6.38
N VAL A 118 -21.70 12.04 -6.43
CA VAL A 118 -22.66 10.97 -6.74
C VAL A 118 -22.66 10.76 -8.25
N ARG A 119 -22.56 9.51 -8.68
CA ARG A 119 -22.63 9.14 -10.10
C ARG A 119 -23.99 9.52 -10.68
N GLU A 120 -23.97 10.28 -11.77
CA GLU A 120 -25.16 10.59 -12.57
C GLU A 120 -25.76 9.32 -13.18
N GLN A 121 -27.09 9.21 -13.14
CA GLN A 121 -27.80 8.14 -13.82
C GLN A 121 -27.96 8.52 -15.30
N GLY A 122 -27.21 7.86 -16.19
CA GLY A 122 -27.39 8.00 -17.63
C GLY A 122 -28.71 7.38 -18.13
N GLN A 123 -28.95 7.44 -19.44
CA GLN A 123 -30.14 6.84 -20.08
C GLN A 123 -30.26 5.32 -19.86
N GLN A 124 -29.14 4.63 -19.60
CA GLN A 124 -29.13 3.24 -19.17
C GLN A 124 -29.26 3.17 -17.64
N LYS A 125 -30.37 2.61 -17.14
CA LYS A 125 -30.58 2.29 -15.72
C LYS A 125 -29.59 1.22 -15.26
N GLY A 126 -28.38 1.63 -14.89
CA GLY A 126 -27.46 0.78 -14.13
C GLY A 126 -27.98 0.56 -12.71
N GLU A 127 -27.52 -0.52 -12.07
CA GLU A 127 -27.75 -0.72 -10.64
C GLU A 127 -27.10 0.40 -9.82
N VAL A 128 -27.74 0.81 -8.73
CA VAL A 128 -27.36 1.96 -7.91
C VAL A 128 -27.38 1.63 -6.43
N SER A 129 -26.74 2.49 -5.64
CA SER A 129 -26.76 2.41 -4.19
C SER A 129 -28.19 2.42 -3.64
N PRO A 130 -28.50 1.57 -2.65
CA PRO A 130 -29.78 1.62 -1.94
C PRO A 130 -29.97 2.93 -1.13
N PHE A 131 -28.91 3.72 -0.97
CA PHE A 131 -28.93 5.00 -0.26
C PHE A 131 -28.88 6.21 -1.20
N LEU A 132 -29.14 6.03 -2.50
CA LEU A 132 -28.92 7.06 -3.51
C LEU A 132 -29.63 8.40 -3.21
N ALA A 133 -30.88 8.36 -2.76
CA ALA A 133 -31.64 9.59 -2.47
C ALA A 133 -30.96 10.43 -1.38
N GLU A 134 -30.44 9.78 -0.34
CA GLU A 134 -29.73 10.47 0.74
C GLU A 134 -28.34 10.94 0.29
N LEU A 135 -27.64 10.16 -0.55
CA LEU A 135 -26.37 10.59 -1.14
C LEU A 135 -26.54 11.86 -1.99
N LEU A 136 -27.59 11.94 -2.81
CA LEU A 136 -27.89 13.14 -3.61
C LEU A 136 -28.20 14.35 -2.72
N ARG A 137 -28.98 14.15 -1.65
CA ARG A 137 -29.30 15.21 -0.67
C ARG A 137 -28.03 15.75 0.00
N LEU A 138 -27.14 14.86 0.45
CA LEU A 138 -25.87 15.24 1.09
C LEU A 138 -24.91 15.92 0.11
N GLU A 139 -24.87 15.48 -1.15
CA GLU A 139 -24.06 16.14 -2.18
C GLU A 139 -24.52 17.58 -2.42
N GLU A 140 -25.83 17.80 -2.52
CA GLU A 140 -26.39 19.13 -2.70
C GLU A 140 -26.08 20.04 -1.52
N GLN A 141 -26.15 19.51 -0.29
CA GLN A 141 -25.72 20.24 0.91
C GLN A 141 -24.22 20.62 0.83
N ALA A 142 -23.34 19.67 0.47
CA ALA A 142 -21.91 19.93 0.32
C ALA A 142 -21.61 20.97 -0.77
N LYS A 143 -22.39 21.01 -1.86
CA LYS A 143 -22.31 22.05 -2.91
C LYS A 143 -22.73 23.42 -2.39
N GLN A 144 -23.80 23.50 -1.61
CA GLN A 144 -24.28 24.75 -1.04
C GLN A 144 -23.26 25.34 -0.06
N GLU A 145 -22.73 24.50 0.83
CA GLU A 145 -21.72 24.86 1.83
C GLU A 145 -20.31 25.07 1.24
N GLY A 146 -20.07 24.57 0.02
CA GLY A 146 -18.77 24.70 -0.66
C GLY A 146 -17.69 23.84 -0.04
N LEU A 147 -18.02 22.60 0.35
CA LEU A 147 -17.10 21.68 1.01
C LEU A 147 -16.26 20.87 0.02
N GLY A 148 -15.02 20.58 0.40
CA GLY A 148 -14.09 19.75 -0.35
C GLY A 148 -14.00 20.18 -1.82
N ARG A 149 -14.32 19.25 -2.73
CA ARG A 149 -14.29 19.50 -4.18
C ARG A 149 -15.28 20.56 -4.68
N TRP A 150 -16.22 20.97 -3.84
CA TRP A 150 -17.21 21.99 -4.15
C TRP A 150 -16.79 23.38 -3.64
N SER A 151 -15.55 23.53 -3.17
CA SER A 151 -15.01 24.81 -2.73
C SER A 151 -15.25 25.92 -3.74
N LYS A 152 -15.78 27.04 -3.24
CA LYS A 152 -16.03 28.27 -4.00
C LYS A 152 -14.87 29.26 -3.89
N VAL A 153 -13.83 28.91 -3.13
CA VAL A 153 -12.64 29.75 -2.94
C VAL A 153 -11.83 29.77 -4.25
N PRO A 154 -11.59 30.94 -4.86
CA PRO A 154 -10.78 31.04 -6.07
C PRO A 154 -9.39 30.44 -5.86
N GLY A 155 -8.93 29.60 -6.79
CA GLY A 155 -7.61 28.96 -6.72
C GLY A 155 -7.53 27.69 -5.85
N ALA A 156 -8.60 27.33 -5.13
CA ALA A 156 -8.56 26.16 -4.24
C ALA A 156 -8.37 24.83 -4.97
N ALA A 157 -8.93 24.70 -6.18
CA ALA A 157 -8.77 23.51 -6.99
C ALA A 157 -7.30 23.32 -7.41
N GLU A 158 -6.66 24.37 -7.89
CA GLU A 158 -5.25 24.37 -8.29
C GLU A 158 -4.33 24.13 -7.09
N ALA A 159 -4.61 24.76 -5.96
CA ALA A 159 -3.83 24.60 -4.73
C ALA A 159 -3.91 23.19 -4.11
N SER A 160 -4.99 22.45 -4.38
CA SER A 160 -5.16 21.07 -3.91
C SER A 160 -4.36 20.03 -4.70
N ILE A 161 -3.85 20.40 -5.88
CA ILE A 161 -3.07 19.49 -6.72
C ILE A 161 -1.63 19.46 -6.20
N ARG A 162 -1.18 18.28 -5.74
CA ARG A 162 0.18 18.12 -5.23
C ARG A 162 1.20 18.29 -6.35
N ASN A 163 2.28 19.03 -6.05
CA ASN A 163 3.48 19.04 -6.87
C ASN A 163 4.32 17.78 -6.57
N LEU A 164 4.05 16.70 -7.29
CA LEU A 164 4.70 15.40 -7.06
C LEU A 164 6.09 15.34 -7.72
N PRO A 165 7.13 14.88 -7.01
CA PRO A 165 8.45 14.69 -7.60
C PRO A 165 8.44 13.55 -8.63
N PRO A 166 9.42 13.49 -9.56
CA PRO A 166 9.51 12.43 -10.56
C PRO A 166 9.46 11.01 -9.97
N SER A 167 10.03 10.82 -8.77
CA SER A 167 10.04 9.53 -8.07
C SER A 167 8.63 9.02 -7.77
N ALA A 168 7.69 9.91 -7.41
CA ALA A 168 6.28 9.59 -7.19
C ALA A 168 5.53 9.31 -8.51
N LEU A 169 6.01 9.83 -9.63
CA LEU A 169 5.44 9.64 -10.95
C LEU A 169 6.07 8.48 -11.72
N GLY A 170 6.89 7.66 -11.05
CA GLY A 170 7.46 6.43 -11.58
C GLY A 170 8.84 6.58 -12.21
N ASP A 171 9.46 7.76 -12.12
CA ASP A 171 10.85 8.01 -12.53
C ASP A 171 11.73 8.26 -11.30
N ALA A 172 12.41 7.22 -10.83
CA ALA A 172 13.34 7.29 -9.70
C ALA A 172 14.80 7.50 -10.14
N SER A 173 15.09 7.73 -11.42
CA SER A 173 16.46 7.75 -11.96
C SER A 173 17.34 8.85 -11.36
N ASN A 174 16.74 9.98 -10.98
CA ASN A 174 17.44 11.14 -10.45
C ASN A 174 17.34 11.27 -8.92
N PHE A 175 16.96 10.20 -8.21
CA PHE A 175 16.86 10.28 -6.76
C PHE A 175 18.25 10.23 -6.09
N ASP A 176 18.64 11.33 -5.43
CA ASP A 176 19.89 11.43 -4.66
C ASP A 176 19.75 10.86 -3.24
N ALA A 177 19.90 9.54 -3.12
CA ALA A 177 19.86 8.85 -1.83
C ALA A 177 20.97 9.30 -0.88
N MET A 178 22.17 9.58 -1.41
CA MET A 178 23.33 9.97 -0.61
C MET A 178 23.19 11.39 -0.06
N GLY A 179 22.72 12.33 -0.88
CA GLY A 179 22.42 13.70 -0.44
C GLY A 179 21.29 13.72 0.60
N LEU A 180 20.25 12.91 0.42
CA LEU A 180 19.20 12.77 1.43
C LEU A 180 19.76 12.23 2.76
N LEU A 181 20.57 11.18 2.72
CA LEU A 181 21.19 10.64 3.92
C LEU A 181 22.09 11.69 4.59
N ALA A 182 22.94 12.39 3.84
CA ALA A 182 23.82 13.42 4.39
C ALA A 182 23.04 14.54 5.10
N LYS A 183 21.86 14.89 4.58
CA LYS A 183 20.98 15.92 5.15
C LYS A 183 20.18 15.45 6.37
N SER A 184 19.74 14.20 6.38
CA SER A 184 18.68 13.73 7.31
C SER A 184 19.04 12.47 8.12
N LYS A 185 20.31 12.04 8.12
CA LYS A 185 20.74 10.87 8.92
C LYS A 185 20.41 11.05 10.39
N GLY A 186 19.82 10.02 11.00
CA GLY A 186 19.45 10.03 12.42
C GLY A 186 18.26 10.93 12.79
N VAL A 187 17.72 11.71 11.83
CA VAL A 187 16.58 12.58 12.07
C VAL A 187 15.28 11.82 11.75
N PRO A 188 14.30 11.76 12.68
CA PRO A 188 13.00 11.19 12.38
C PRO A 188 12.26 11.99 11.30
N MET A 189 11.84 11.30 10.25
CA MET A 189 11.09 11.84 9.12
C MET A 189 9.69 11.22 9.07
N GLU A 190 8.67 12.03 8.83
CA GLU A 190 7.32 11.53 8.60
C GLU A 190 7.19 10.92 7.20
N ALA A 191 6.49 9.79 7.11
CA ALA A 191 6.26 9.12 5.85
C ALA A 191 4.91 8.42 5.83
N LEU A 192 4.35 8.24 4.64
CA LEU A 192 3.19 7.39 4.40
C LEU A 192 3.61 6.10 3.70
N VAL A 193 3.28 4.95 4.28
CA VAL A 193 3.53 3.66 3.62
C VAL A 193 2.52 3.41 2.51
N GLU A 194 3.00 3.36 1.28
CA GLU A 194 2.15 3.14 0.11
C GLU A 194 2.21 1.68 -0.37
N GLN A 195 3.36 1.02 -0.26
CA GLN A 195 3.51 -0.38 -0.67
C GLN A 195 4.38 -1.16 0.32
N VAL A 196 4.04 -2.44 0.51
CA VAL A 196 4.87 -3.41 1.23
C VAL A 196 5.42 -4.41 0.21
N ARG A 197 6.74 -4.47 0.06
CA ARG A 197 7.38 -5.38 -0.89
C ARG A 197 7.50 -6.79 -0.30
N ASP A 198 8.00 -6.85 0.92
CA ASP A 198 8.10 -8.05 1.76
C ASP A 198 8.06 -7.63 3.24
N GLY A 199 8.33 -8.58 4.14
CA GLY A 199 8.31 -8.33 5.57
C GLY A 199 9.29 -7.27 6.06
N SER A 200 10.35 -6.92 5.35
CA SER A 200 11.39 -5.97 5.80
C SER A 200 11.73 -4.89 4.76
N THR A 201 10.84 -4.65 3.80
CA THR A 201 11.05 -3.69 2.70
C THR A 201 9.76 -2.96 2.37
N LEU A 202 9.79 -1.63 2.48
CA LEU A 202 8.63 -0.75 2.24
C LEU A 202 8.89 0.18 1.05
N ARG A 203 7.82 0.63 0.38
CA ARG A 203 7.85 1.84 -0.43
C ARG A 203 6.92 2.88 0.16
N ILE A 204 7.46 4.07 0.34
CA ILE A 204 6.87 5.12 1.15
C ILE A 204 6.93 6.44 0.41
N TYR A 205 5.99 7.33 0.71
CA TYR A 205 6.14 8.76 0.46
C TYR A 205 6.80 9.40 1.68
N LEU A 206 7.97 10.02 1.52
CA LEU A 206 8.51 10.92 2.54
C LEU A 206 7.72 12.23 2.50
N LEU A 207 7.28 12.70 3.66
CA LEU A 207 6.45 13.89 3.81
C LEU A 207 7.30 15.07 4.31
N PRO A 208 6.95 16.32 3.92
CA PRO A 208 5.81 16.70 3.08
C PRO A 208 6.07 16.68 1.56
N GLU A 209 7.29 16.42 1.09
CA GLU A 209 7.66 16.57 -0.33
C GLU A 209 7.18 15.44 -1.25
N PHE A 210 6.53 14.41 -0.71
CA PHE A 210 6.04 13.23 -1.44
C PHE A 210 7.12 12.52 -2.27
N GLN A 211 8.37 12.56 -1.82
CA GLN A 211 9.38 11.73 -2.42
C GLN A 211 8.98 10.25 -2.26
N PHE A 212 8.89 9.53 -3.37
CA PHE A 212 8.55 8.11 -3.35
C PHE A 212 9.80 7.23 -3.39
N VAL A 213 10.10 6.56 -2.28
CA VAL A 213 11.32 5.76 -2.13
C VAL A 213 11.07 4.37 -1.59
N GLN A 214 12.02 3.49 -1.85
CA GLN A 214 12.10 2.19 -1.21
C GLN A 214 13.05 2.26 -0.02
N VAL A 215 12.61 1.74 1.13
CA VAL A 215 13.38 1.67 2.36
C VAL A 215 13.51 0.20 2.79
N PHE A 216 14.75 -0.22 3.00
CA PHE A 216 15.08 -1.49 3.62
C PHE A 216 15.23 -1.29 5.12
N VAL A 217 14.70 -2.22 5.90
CA VAL A 217 14.75 -2.08 7.36
C VAL A 217 16.15 -2.38 7.88
N ALA A 218 16.68 -1.49 8.70
CA ALA A 218 17.97 -1.66 9.33
C ALA A 218 17.98 -2.87 10.30
N GLY A 219 19.08 -3.61 10.31
CA GLY A 219 19.36 -4.69 11.26
C GLY A 219 18.56 -5.98 11.10
N ILE A 220 17.65 -6.09 10.13
CA ILE A 220 16.83 -7.29 9.94
C ILE A 220 16.67 -7.67 8.46
N GLN A 221 16.24 -8.91 8.21
CA GLN A 221 15.79 -9.37 6.90
C GLN A 221 14.66 -10.38 7.05
N SER A 222 13.56 -10.16 6.33
CA SER A 222 12.45 -11.10 6.21
C SER A 222 12.60 -12.05 5.01
N PRO A 223 11.90 -13.20 5.01
CA PRO A 223 11.85 -14.10 3.86
C PRO A 223 11.32 -13.38 2.62
N GLN A 224 11.89 -13.69 1.46
CA GLN A 224 11.59 -13.02 0.21
C GLN A 224 10.25 -13.47 -0.37
N MET A 225 9.57 -12.56 -1.08
CA MET A 225 8.31 -12.84 -1.77
C MET A 225 8.47 -13.49 -3.15
N GLY A 226 9.71 -13.84 -3.52
CA GLY A 226 10.04 -14.32 -4.86
C GLY A 226 9.91 -13.22 -5.93
N ARG A 227 10.14 -13.60 -7.19
CA ARG A 227 9.95 -12.74 -8.37
C ARG A 227 9.02 -13.46 -9.34
N ARG A 228 7.92 -12.81 -9.70
CA ARG A 228 7.07 -13.24 -10.81
C ARG A 228 7.60 -12.62 -12.11
N ALA A 229 7.47 -13.32 -13.23
CA ALA A 229 7.74 -12.74 -14.53
C ALA A 229 6.80 -11.53 -14.74
N ALA A 230 7.31 -10.45 -15.34
CA ALA A 230 6.46 -9.31 -15.65
C ALA A 230 5.35 -9.78 -16.61
N PRO A 231 4.06 -9.54 -16.32
CA PRO A 231 3.01 -9.85 -17.28
C PRO A 231 3.27 -9.05 -18.57
N GLU A 232 3.21 -9.71 -19.72
CA GLU A 232 3.25 -9.04 -21.02
C GLU A 232 2.12 -8.00 -21.05
N THR A 233 2.47 -6.72 -21.11
CA THR A 233 1.50 -5.65 -21.30
C THR A 233 0.89 -5.81 -22.69
N VAL A 234 -0.33 -6.36 -22.76
CA VAL A 234 -1.16 -6.26 -23.96
C VAL A 234 -1.47 -4.77 -24.14
N VAL A 235 -0.84 -4.17 -25.14
CA VAL A 235 -1.18 -2.81 -25.58
C VAL A 235 -2.58 -2.91 -26.19
N GLU A 236 -3.60 -2.37 -25.51
CA GLU A 236 -4.91 -2.16 -26.11
C GLU A 236 -4.75 -1.15 -27.26
N PRO A 237 -5.32 -1.40 -28.45
CA PRO A 237 -5.22 -0.45 -29.55
C PRO A 237 -6.07 0.79 -29.21
N GLU A 238 -5.41 1.94 -29.12
CA GLU A 238 -6.09 3.24 -29.11
C GLU A 238 -6.92 3.38 -30.39
N VAL A 239 -8.23 3.55 -30.24
CA VAL A 239 -9.11 3.94 -31.34
C VAL A 239 -8.91 5.45 -31.57
N THR A 240 -8.02 5.80 -32.48
CA THR A 240 -7.87 7.17 -32.99
C THR A 240 -9.09 7.57 -33.80
N VAL A 241 -9.80 8.61 -33.34
CA VAL A 241 -10.74 9.38 -34.16
C VAL A 241 -9.97 10.55 -34.77
N ASP A 242 -10.01 10.63 -36.09
CA ASP A 242 -9.20 11.50 -36.94
C ASP A 242 -9.62 12.97 -36.88
N SER A 243 -8.66 13.90 -36.77
CA SER A 243 -8.73 15.28 -37.30
C SER A 243 -7.36 15.98 -37.25
N THR A 244 -6.58 15.75 -38.31
CA THR A 244 -5.64 16.63 -39.04
C THR A 244 -4.97 17.87 -38.40
N ASN A 245 -3.64 17.88 -38.62
CA ASN A 245 -2.70 18.98 -38.98
C ASN A 245 -1.73 19.54 -37.91
N GLY A 246 -0.42 19.27 -38.11
CA GLY A 246 0.64 20.29 -38.03
C GLY A 246 1.90 19.99 -37.19
N ASP A 247 2.96 19.50 -37.85
CA ASP A 247 4.41 19.65 -37.60
C ASP A 247 5.14 19.09 -36.35
N ALA A 248 5.88 17.98 -36.56
CA ALA A 248 7.36 17.84 -36.47
C ALA A 248 7.77 16.36 -36.23
N PRO A 249 8.77 15.78 -36.93
CA PRO A 249 9.06 14.35 -36.83
C PRO A 249 9.97 14.04 -35.64
N ALA A 250 9.42 13.42 -34.59
CA ALA A 250 10.19 12.58 -33.68
C ALA A 250 10.34 11.20 -34.34
N GLU A 251 11.58 10.74 -34.57
CA GLU A 251 11.83 9.40 -35.11
C GLU A 251 11.16 8.34 -34.22
N PRO A 252 10.27 7.48 -34.77
CA PRO A 252 9.69 6.40 -33.99
C PRO A 252 10.76 5.33 -33.76
N ARG A 253 11.16 5.16 -32.50
CA ARG A 253 12.06 4.09 -32.06
C ARG A 253 11.46 2.75 -32.49
N ALA A 254 12.16 2.03 -33.36
CA ALA A 254 11.68 0.81 -33.97
C ALA A 254 11.24 -0.22 -32.89
N PRO A 255 10.12 -0.93 -33.08
CA PRO A 255 9.69 -1.97 -32.15
C PRO A 255 10.72 -3.09 -32.09
N LEU A 256 11.00 -3.57 -30.87
CA LEU A 256 11.98 -4.63 -30.61
C LEU A 256 11.67 -5.87 -31.46
N THR A 257 12.71 -6.41 -32.09
CA THR A 257 12.62 -7.64 -32.88
C THR A 257 12.26 -8.83 -31.99
N SER A 258 11.69 -9.89 -32.57
CA SER A 258 11.34 -11.11 -31.82
C SER A 258 12.54 -11.70 -31.06
N ALA A 259 13.75 -11.58 -31.62
CA ALA A 259 14.99 -12.00 -30.96
C ALA A 259 15.38 -11.10 -29.77
N GLN A 260 15.15 -9.79 -29.86
CA GLN A 260 15.35 -8.86 -28.74
C GLN A 260 14.32 -9.06 -27.64
N ARG A 261 13.07 -9.41 -27.97
CA ARG A 261 12.04 -9.79 -26.98
C ARG A 261 12.40 -11.09 -26.28
N LEU A 262 12.84 -12.10 -27.02
CA LEU A 262 13.34 -13.37 -26.46
C LEU A 262 14.55 -13.17 -25.54
N ALA A 263 15.46 -12.25 -25.87
CA ALA A 263 16.61 -11.93 -25.03
C ALA A 263 16.25 -11.18 -23.73
N VAL A 264 15.21 -10.34 -23.75
CA VAL A 264 14.69 -9.68 -22.54
C VAL A 264 13.94 -10.69 -21.65
N SER A 265 13.17 -11.61 -22.24
CA SER A 265 12.42 -12.66 -21.53
C SER A 265 13.32 -13.76 -20.94
N ALA A 266 14.52 -13.96 -21.47
CA ALA A 266 15.45 -15.01 -20.99
C ALA A 266 16.13 -14.70 -19.64
N SER A 267 15.96 -13.50 -19.06
CA SER A 267 16.67 -13.08 -17.84
C SER A 267 15.83 -13.06 -16.55
N ALA A 268 14.53 -13.34 -16.61
CA ALA A 268 13.65 -13.31 -15.43
C ALA A 268 13.08 -14.70 -15.15
N ALA A 269 13.93 -15.62 -14.67
CA ALA A 269 13.46 -16.88 -14.11
C ALA A 269 12.52 -16.59 -12.93
N GLU A 270 11.30 -17.14 -12.96
CA GLU A 270 10.37 -17.04 -11.84
C GLU A 270 10.97 -17.71 -10.60
N THR A 271 10.90 -17.02 -9.47
CA THR A 271 11.36 -17.55 -8.18
C THR A 271 10.17 -17.57 -7.23
N SER A 272 9.90 -18.72 -6.62
CA SER A 272 8.85 -18.86 -5.61
C SER A 272 9.20 -18.07 -4.36
N ALA A 273 8.18 -17.70 -3.58
CA ALA A 273 8.39 -17.08 -2.29
C ALA A 273 9.09 -18.03 -1.31
N ASP A 274 9.92 -17.48 -0.44
CA ASP A 274 10.51 -18.23 0.67
C ASP A 274 9.41 -18.66 1.65
N PRO A 275 9.60 -19.77 2.40
CA PRO A 275 8.74 -20.12 3.52
C PRO A 275 8.52 -18.92 4.46
N PHE A 276 7.27 -18.69 4.86
CA PHE A 276 6.81 -17.54 5.66
C PHE A 276 6.94 -16.16 4.99
N GLY A 277 7.35 -16.06 3.73
CA GLY A 277 7.40 -14.79 2.98
C GLY A 277 6.03 -14.10 2.85
N PRO A 278 4.99 -14.80 2.37
CA PRO A 278 3.63 -14.25 2.31
C PRO A 278 3.11 -13.83 3.69
N ASP A 279 3.33 -14.64 4.73
CA ASP A 279 2.88 -14.36 6.09
C ASP A 279 3.60 -13.14 6.69
N ALA A 280 4.91 -13.01 6.48
CA ALA A 280 5.68 -11.86 6.93
C ALA A 280 5.23 -10.56 6.24
N LYS A 281 4.98 -10.62 4.92
CA LYS A 281 4.42 -9.48 4.18
C LYS A 281 3.05 -9.10 4.73
N PHE A 282 2.16 -10.07 4.92
CA PHE A 282 0.82 -9.82 5.44
C PHE A 282 0.86 -9.22 6.87
N PHE A 283 1.72 -9.76 7.73
CA PHE A 283 1.97 -9.24 9.09
C PHE A 283 2.35 -7.76 9.09
N THR A 284 3.20 -7.37 8.14
CA THR A 284 3.62 -5.99 7.91
C THR A 284 2.49 -5.14 7.35
N GLU A 285 1.79 -5.58 6.30
CA GLU A 285 0.69 -4.83 5.69
C GLU A 285 -0.39 -4.47 6.72
N MET A 286 -0.76 -5.43 7.58
CA MET A 286 -1.76 -5.20 8.62
C MET A 286 -1.35 -4.19 9.70
N ARG A 287 -0.06 -3.86 9.81
CA ARG A 287 0.50 -2.91 10.78
C ARG A 287 0.86 -1.55 10.21
N VAL A 288 1.37 -1.49 8.98
CA VAL A 288 1.95 -0.24 8.46
C VAL A 288 1.38 0.22 7.12
N LEU A 289 0.73 -0.65 6.31
CA LEU A 289 0.21 -0.23 5.00
C LEU A 289 -0.83 0.90 5.15
N ASN A 290 -0.65 1.96 4.35
CA ASN A 290 -1.46 3.19 4.35
C ASN A 290 -1.55 3.86 5.74
N ARG A 291 -0.52 3.71 6.56
CA ARG A 291 -0.36 4.44 7.82
C ARG A 291 0.81 5.38 7.75
N ASP A 292 0.66 6.45 8.52
CA ASP A 292 1.72 7.39 8.80
C ASP A 292 2.72 6.70 9.72
N VAL A 293 4.00 6.76 9.35
CA VAL A 293 5.12 6.17 10.08
C VAL A 293 6.22 7.21 10.23
N ARG A 294 7.10 6.99 11.19
CA ARG A 294 8.36 7.73 11.32
C ARG A 294 9.51 6.84 10.86
N ILE A 295 10.34 7.38 9.99
CA ILE A 295 11.53 6.72 9.47
C ILE A 295 12.75 7.47 9.97
N VAL A 296 13.76 6.74 10.43
CA VAL A 296 15.09 7.28 10.72
C VAL A 296 16.04 6.69 9.70
N LEU A 297 16.69 7.54 8.90
CA LEU A 297 17.67 7.08 7.93
C LEU A 297 18.98 6.71 8.64
N GLU A 298 19.37 5.45 8.52
CA GLU A 298 20.58 4.89 9.14
C GLU A 298 21.74 4.86 8.14
N GLY A 299 21.43 4.59 6.88
CA GLY A 299 22.44 4.47 5.84
C GLY A 299 21.88 4.33 4.44
N VAL A 300 22.81 4.20 3.49
CA VAL A 300 22.55 3.91 2.09
C VAL A 300 23.50 2.81 1.68
N ASP A 301 23.02 1.81 0.95
CA ASP A 301 23.88 0.75 0.41
C ASP A 301 24.58 1.19 -0.89
N LYS A 302 25.45 0.32 -1.42
CA LYS A 302 26.19 0.58 -2.67
C LYS A 302 25.32 0.70 -3.93
N PHE A 303 24.03 0.38 -3.84
CA PHE A 303 23.06 0.47 -4.93
C PHE A 303 22.10 1.66 -4.73
N SER A 304 22.44 2.59 -3.83
CA SER A 304 21.61 3.75 -3.49
C SER A 304 20.27 3.39 -2.85
N ASN A 305 20.16 2.21 -2.24
CA ASN A 305 18.98 1.85 -1.46
C ASN A 305 19.06 2.48 -0.07
N LEU A 306 17.97 3.11 0.36
CA LEU A 306 17.86 3.66 1.72
C LEU A 306 17.70 2.53 2.73
N ILE A 307 18.47 2.60 3.81
CA ILE A 307 18.37 1.72 4.97
C ILE A 307 17.91 2.56 6.16
N GLY A 308 16.84 2.14 6.82
CA GLY A 308 16.24 2.91 7.89
C GLY A 308 15.57 2.10 8.98
N SER A 309 15.50 2.69 10.16
CA SER A 309 14.62 2.25 11.25
C SER A 309 13.23 2.82 11.04
N VAL A 310 12.18 2.07 11.38
CA VAL A 310 10.80 2.42 11.05
C VAL A 310 9.91 2.20 12.27
N TYR A 311 9.15 3.24 12.60
CA TYR A 311 8.27 3.27 13.75
C TYR A 311 6.86 3.66 13.32
N TYR A 312 5.85 2.99 13.85
CA TYR A 312 4.45 3.36 13.61
C TYR A 312 3.77 3.76 14.92
N PRO A 313 2.81 4.69 14.88
CA PRO A 313 2.11 5.14 16.09
C PRO A 313 1.17 4.05 16.62
N ASP A 314 1.20 3.85 17.93
CA ASP A 314 0.27 3.01 18.70
C ASP A 314 -0.16 3.77 19.96
N GLY A 315 -1.27 4.49 19.86
CA GLY A 315 -1.70 5.45 20.87
C GLY A 315 -0.66 6.57 21.05
N GLU A 316 -0.22 6.76 22.30
CA GLU A 316 0.82 7.73 22.66
C GLU A 316 2.25 7.19 22.47
N SER A 317 2.39 5.90 22.14
CA SER A 317 3.68 5.24 21.99
C SER A 317 4.05 5.02 20.52
N ALA A 318 5.35 4.95 20.23
CA ALA A 318 5.86 4.53 18.94
C ALA A 318 6.29 3.06 19.02
N LYS A 319 5.74 2.21 18.14
CA LYS A 319 6.14 0.80 18.04
C LYS A 319 7.32 0.66 17.09
N ASP A 320 8.33 -0.06 17.56
CA ASP A 320 9.48 -0.50 16.76
C ASP A 320 9.05 -1.70 15.91
N TRP A 321 8.67 -1.43 14.66
CA TRP A 321 8.24 -2.48 13.73
C TRP A 321 9.34 -3.52 13.42
N PRO A 322 10.62 -3.15 13.18
CA PRO A 322 11.69 -4.13 13.04
C PRO A 322 11.77 -5.12 14.21
N LEU A 323 11.64 -4.61 15.44
CA LEU A 323 11.66 -5.44 16.63
C LEU A 323 10.48 -6.43 16.64
N GLU A 324 9.26 -5.98 16.36
CA GLU A 324 8.08 -6.85 16.33
C GLU A 324 8.20 -7.99 15.31
N LEU A 325 8.81 -7.75 14.14
CA LEU A 325 9.04 -8.79 13.16
C LEU A 325 9.97 -9.87 13.68
N VAL A 326 11.04 -9.49 14.38
CA VAL A 326 12.01 -10.43 14.95
C VAL A 326 11.40 -11.19 16.13
N GLU A 327 10.70 -10.50 17.04
CA GLU A 327 9.98 -11.12 18.17
C GLU A 327 8.95 -12.16 17.71
N ASN A 328 8.34 -11.92 16.54
CA ASN A 328 7.42 -12.87 15.94
C ASN A 328 8.11 -13.88 15.02
N GLY A 329 9.44 -13.89 14.86
CA GLY A 329 10.13 -14.84 13.99
C GLY A 329 9.80 -14.69 12.50
N PHE A 330 9.38 -13.50 12.06
CA PHE A 330 9.19 -13.14 10.65
C PHE A 330 10.41 -12.46 10.02
N ALA A 331 11.44 -12.18 10.82
CA ALA A 331 12.72 -11.68 10.35
C ALA A 331 13.88 -12.27 11.17
N LYS A 332 15.05 -12.35 10.54
CA LYS A 332 16.33 -12.64 11.20
C LYS A 332 17.12 -11.37 11.40
N TYR A 333 17.99 -11.36 12.39
CA TYR A 333 18.97 -10.30 12.61
C TYR A 333 20.03 -10.32 11.50
N VAL A 334 20.45 -9.13 11.06
CA VAL A 334 21.44 -8.95 10.00
C VAL A 334 22.53 -7.98 10.47
N GLU A 335 23.71 -8.55 10.74
CA GLU A 335 24.80 -7.83 11.38
C GLU A 335 25.30 -6.64 10.54
N TRP A 336 25.48 -6.77 9.23
CA TRP A 336 26.08 -5.71 8.41
C TRP A 336 25.23 -4.42 8.39
N SER A 337 23.90 -4.52 8.36
CA SER A 337 23.01 -3.35 8.38
C SER A 337 22.78 -2.87 9.81
N ALA A 338 22.80 -3.78 10.78
CA ALA A 338 22.72 -3.41 12.19
C ALA A 338 23.91 -2.55 12.64
N HIS A 339 25.09 -2.66 12.03
CA HIS A 339 26.23 -1.78 12.33
C HIS A 339 25.92 -0.28 12.15
N MET A 340 24.93 0.06 11.32
CA MET A 340 24.51 1.44 11.06
C MET A 340 23.62 2.02 12.16
N MET A 341 23.06 1.18 13.04
CA MET A 341 22.11 1.55 14.08
C MET A 341 22.82 1.87 15.41
N GLU A 342 22.06 2.39 16.38
CA GLU A 342 22.48 2.55 17.78
C GLU A 342 22.67 1.20 18.50
N GLU A 343 23.64 1.12 19.42
CA GLU A 343 23.99 -0.12 20.14
C GLU A 343 22.82 -0.76 20.91
N ASP A 344 21.98 0.08 21.51
CA ASP A 344 20.81 -0.39 22.26
C ASP A 344 19.77 -1.05 21.34
N ALA A 345 19.58 -0.55 20.12
CA ALA A 345 18.69 -1.16 19.14
C ALA A 345 19.25 -2.52 18.66
N LYS A 346 20.56 -2.60 18.40
CA LYS A 346 21.24 -3.87 18.05
C LYS A 346 21.04 -4.92 19.13
N ARG A 347 21.24 -4.55 20.40
CA ARG A 347 21.08 -5.46 21.55
C ARG A 347 19.65 -6.00 21.62
N LYS A 348 18.63 -5.14 21.46
CA LYS A 348 17.23 -5.55 21.45
C LYS A 348 16.92 -6.55 20.35
N LEU A 349 17.36 -6.30 19.11
CA LEU A 349 17.14 -7.21 17.99
C LEU A 349 17.83 -8.57 18.19
N LYS A 350 19.08 -8.58 18.70
CA LYS A 350 19.79 -9.83 19.03
C LYS A 350 19.06 -10.64 20.10
N SER A 351 18.60 -9.99 21.16
CA SER A 351 17.84 -10.64 22.24
C SER A 351 16.51 -11.20 21.73
N ALA A 352 15.77 -10.44 20.93
CA ALA A 352 14.50 -10.88 20.35
C ALA A 352 14.70 -12.09 19.41
N GLU A 353 15.75 -12.10 18.59
CA GLU A 353 16.03 -13.22 17.70
C GLU A 353 16.38 -14.49 18.48
N LEU A 354 17.15 -14.36 19.57
CA LEU A 354 17.50 -15.48 20.45
C LEU A 354 16.24 -16.11 21.05
N GLU A 355 15.29 -15.30 21.50
CA GLU A 355 14.03 -15.80 22.06
C GLU A 355 13.14 -16.44 20.98
N ALA A 356 13.06 -15.85 19.78
CA ALA A 356 12.32 -16.43 18.66
C ALA A 356 12.91 -17.78 18.21
N LYS A 357 14.25 -17.94 18.24
CA LYS A 357 14.95 -19.22 18.01
C LYS A 357 14.64 -20.26 19.08
N LYS A 358 14.73 -19.87 20.36
CA LYS A 358 14.42 -20.74 21.50
C LYS A 358 12.97 -21.26 21.44
N SER A 359 12.05 -20.38 21.06
CA SER A 359 10.63 -20.68 20.90
C SER A 359 10.26 -21.30 19.54
N ARG A 360 11.24 -21.53 18.65
CA ARG A 360 11.08 -22.11 17.30
C ARG A 360 9.96 -21.44 16.48
N LEU A 361 9.88 -20.11 16.53
CA LEU A 361 8.83 -19.36 15.86
C LEU A 361 9.08 -19.25 14.35
N ARG A 362 8.09 -19.65 13.54
CA ARG A 362 8.01 -19.47 12.07
C ARG A 362 9.31 -19.79 11.35
N ILE A 363 10.12 -18.81 10.91
CA ILE A 363 11.37 -19.08 10.17
C ILE A 363 12.35 -19.95 10.99
N TRP A 364 12.17 -20.00 12.31
CA TRP A 364 12.96 -20.81 13.24
C TRP A 364 12.36 -22.19 13.57
N THR A 365 11.27 -22.61 12.91
CA THR A 365 10.60 -23.91 13.17
C THR A 365 11.59 -25.09 13.09
N ASN A 366 12.51 -25.03 12.13
CA ASN A 366 13.53 -26.06 11.89
C ASN A 366 14.94 -25.63 12.34
N TYR A 367 15.04 -24.68 13.25
CA TYR A 367 16.33 -24.19 13.74
C TYR A 367 17.09 -25.28 14.51
N VAL A 368 18.35 -25.50 14.12
CA VAL A 368 19.29 -26.38 14.83
C VAL A 368 20.40 -25.49 15.39
N PRO A 369 20.56 -25.42 16.72
CA PRO A 369 21.67 -24.68 17.33
C PRO A 369 23.02 -25.21 16.85
N PRO A 370 24.02 -24.34 16.62
CA PRO A 370 25.39 -24.77 16.37
C PRO A 370 25.87 -25.69 17.50
N VAL A 371 26.63 -26.73 17.15
CA VAL A 371 27.24 -27.64 18.14
C VAL A 371 28.13 -26.81 19.05
N SER A 372 27.79 -26.74 20.34
CA SER A 372 28.60 -26.01 21.30
C SER A 372 29.87 -26.81 21.59
N ASN A 373 31.04 -26.25 21.26
CA ASN A 373 32.35 -26.81 21.64
C ASN A 373 32.69 -26.57 23.13
N SER A 374 31.70 -26.26 23.97
CA SER A 374 31.90 -26.17 25.41
C SER A 374 32.12 -27.56 25.99
N LYS A 375 33.38 -27.93 26.22
CA LYS A 375 33.72 -29.00 27.16
C LYS A 375 33.01 -28.67 28.47
N ALA A 376 32.18 -29.58 28.96
CA ALA A 376 31.68 -29.52 30.33
C ALA A 376 32.92 -29.40 31.23
N ILE A 377 33.00 -28.32 32.00
CA ILE A 377 33.95 -28.24 33.10
C ILE A 377 33.47 -29.31 34.07
N HIS A 378 34.16 -30.45 34.06
CA HIS A 378 33.93 -31.50 35.02
C HIS A 378 34.48 -30.99 36.34
N ASP A 379 33.60 -30.71 37.31
CA ASP A 379 34.01 -30.49 38.69
C ASP A 379 34.81 -31.71 39.13
N GLN A 380 36.11 -31.52 39.38
CA GLN A 380 36.95 -32.47 40.10
C GLN A 380 36.82 -32.10 41.57
N ASN A 381 35.97 -32.84 42.27
CA ASN A 381 36.00 -32.93 43.73
C ASN A 381 37.22 -33.72 44.21
#